data_AF-A0A3L7QFF7-F1
#
_entry.id   AF-A0A3L7QFF7-F1
#
_cell.length_a   1.000
_cell.length_b   1.000
_cell.length_c   1.000
_cell.angle_alpha   90.00
_cell.angle_beta   90.00
_cell.angle_gamma   90.00
#
_symmetry.space_group_name_H-M   'P 1'
#
loop_
_entity.id
_entity.type
_entity.pdbx_description
1 polymer ?
#
loop_
_entity_poly.entity_id
_entity_poly.type
_entity_poly.pdbx_seq_one_letter_code
_entity_poly.pdbx_strand_id
1 'polypeptide(L)'
;MVVGISAAIDFHEAYDVEPVLQEVFANREAARQQTATLHLHPLNWPLSMRIVCDPADPLWLDGCERLASKLYSSSIPHEYDFTTTTGGDRAAYDRMQLKNAIEFVVQRLPEAARQLEIVTGL
;
A
#
# COMPACT_ATOMS: atom_id res chain seq x y z
N MET A 1 -3.86 -8.51 8.11
CA MET A 1 -4.45 -8.06 6.83
C MET A 1 -4.23 -6.57 6.71
N VAL A 2 -4.03 -6.06 5.49
CA VAL A 2 -3.67 -4.65 5.26
C VAL A 2 -4.34 -4.13 3.98
N VAL A 3 -4.82 -2.88 4.02
CA VAL A 3 -5.25 -2.13 2.83
C VAL A 3 -4.48 -0.82 2.78
N GLY A 4 -3.83 -0.54 1.66
CA GLY A 4 -3.14 0.71 1.39
C GLY A 4 -3.95 1.59 0.44
N ILE A 5 -4.35 2.79 0.88
CA ILE A 5 -5.03 3.78 0.05
C ILE A 5 -3.99 4.81 -0.40
N SER A 6 -3.83 4.95 -1.71
CA SER A 6 -2.78 5.76 -2.35
C SER A 6 -1.40 5.49 -1.75
N ALA A 7 -1.08 4.20 -1.58
CA ALA A 7 0.10 3.70 -0.88
C ALA A 7 1.39 3.83 -1.71
N ALA A 8 1.66 5.01 -2.27
CA ALA A 8 2.97 5.28 -2.84
C ALA A 8 4.00 5.37 -1.72
N ILE A 9 5.16 4.77 -1.94
CA ILE A 9 6.20 4.61 -0.91
C ILE A 9 7.57 5.13 -1.38
N ASP A 10 7.61 5.76 -2.55
CA ASP A 10 8.82 6.33 -3.16
C ASP A 10 9.16 7.68 -2.52
N PHE A 11 9.68 7.65 -1.30
CA PHE A 11 10.02 8.86 -0.54
C PHE A 11 10.99 9.79 -1.27
N HIS A 12 11.86 9.25 -2.13
CA HIS A 12 12.78 10.05 -2.92
C HIS A 12 12.08 10.91 -4.00
N GLU A 13 10.95 10.46 -4.53
CA GLU A 13 10.12 11.23 -5.47
C GLU A 13 9.36 12.33 -4.73
N ALA A 14 8.88 12.02 -3.51
CA ALA A 14 8.17 12.98 -2.67
C ALA A 14 9.10 13.95 -1.90
N TYR A 15 10.41 13.70 -1.84
CA TYR A 15 11.34 14.37 -0.92
C TYR A 15 11.32 15.91 -1.05
N ASP A 16 11.25 16.43 -2.27
CA ASP A 16 11.28 17.88 -2.51
C ASP A 16 9.92 18.55 -2.25
N VAL A 17 8.83 17.78 -2.25
CA VAL A 17 7.45 18.29 -2.12
C VAL A 17 6.84 18.05 -0.74
N GLU A 18 7.36 17.09 0.02
CA GLU A 18 6.93 16.76 1.38
C GLU A 18 7.96 17.22 2.42
N PRO A 19 7.74 18.36 3.11
CA PRO A 19 8.73 18.94 4.03
C PRO A 19 9.18 17.99 5.14
N VAL A 20 8.28 17.14 5.63
CA VAL A 20 8.57 16.13 6.66
C VAL A 20 9.71 15.19 6.21
N LEU A 21 9.82 14.87 4.91
CA LEU A 21 10.90 14.01 4.44
C LEU A 21 12.28 14.67 4.53
N GLN A 22 12.34 16.00 4.46
CA GLN A 22 13.58 16.78 4.61
C GLN A 22 13.99 16.93 6.09
N GLU A 23 13.03 16.84 7.00
CA GLU A 23 13.30 16.78 8.44
C GLU A 23 13.84 15.42 8.88
N VAL A 24 13.39 14.35 8.22
CA VAL A 24 13.72 12.96 8.58
C VAL A 24 14.98 12.45 7.85
N PHE A 25 15.18 12.84 6.58
CA PHE A 25 16.26 12.33 5.75
C PHE A 25 17.20 13.45 5.29
N ALA A 26 18.51 13.18 5.34
CA ALA A 26 19.53 14.17 4.98
C ALA A 26 19.54 14.55 3.48
N ASN A 27 19.04 13.65 2.62
CA ASN A 27 18.94 13.86 1.17
C ASN A 27 17.98 12.83 0.53
N ARG A 28 17.68 13.03 -0.75
CA ARG A 28 16.85 12.12 -1.57
C ARG A 28 17.32 10.67 -1.54
N GLU A 29 18.62 10.41 -1.54
CA GLU A 29 19.15 9.05 -1.53
C GLU A 29 18.91 8.37 -0.17
N ALA A 30 19.10 9.09 0.94
CA ALA A 30 18.76 8.59 2.27
C ALA A 30 17.27 8.24 2.38
N ALA A 31 16.39 9.05 1.79
CA ALA A 31 14.96 8.75 1.70
C ALA A 31 14.68 7.51 0.82
N ARG A 32 15.36 7.39 -0.33
CA ARG A 32 15.23 6.24 -1.24
C ARG A 32 15.56 4.92 -0.54
N GLN A 33 16.61 4.90 0.28
CA GLN A 33 17.02 3.71 1.03
C GLN A 33 16.00 3.24 2.08
N GLN A 34 15.04 4.10 2.43
CA GLN A 34 13.97 3.79 3.38
C GLN A 34 12.63 3.48 2.70
N THR A 35 12.55 3.55 1.37
CA THR A 35 11.35 3.15 0.62
C THR A 35 11.04 1.67 0.84
N ALA A 36 9.78 1.36 1.16
CA ALA A 36 9.36 0.02 1.54
C ALA A 36 9.62 -1.08 0.49
N THR A 37 9.77 -0.74 -0.81
CA THR A 37 10.12 -1.74 -1.86
C THR A 37 11.49 -2.39 -1.64
N LEU A 38 12.39 -1.75 -0.90
CA LEU A 38 13.71 -2.28 -0.54
C LEU A 38 13.68 -3.21 0.69
N HIS A 39 12.58 -3.18 1.45
CA HIS A 39 12.44 -3.87 2.73
C HIS A 39 11.38 -4.98 2.71
N LEU A 40 10.90 -5.36 1.52
CA LEU A 40 9.93 -6.44 1.37
C LEU A 40 10.55 -7.78 1.75
N HIS A 41 9.99 -8.43 2.77
CA HIS A 41 10.41 -9.76 3.19
C HIS A 41 9.53 -10.83 2.50
N PRO A 42 10.09 -11.71 1.66
CA PRO A 42 9.30 -12.62 0.83
C PRO A 42 8.52 -13.68 1.64
N LEU A 43 8.92 -13.96 2.87
CA LEU A 43 8.29 -14.97 3.73
C LEU A 43 7.47 -14.40 4.88
N ASN A 44 7.42 -13.07 5.05
CA ASN A 44 6.73 -12.43 6.16
C ASN A 44 5.85 -11.29 5.66
N TRP A 45 4.72 -11.66 5.04
CA TRP A 45 3.76 -10.72 4.48
C TRP A 45 2.34 -11.00 5.01
N PRO A 46 1.44 -10.00 5.03
CA PRO A 46 0.09 -10.17 5.56
C PRO A 46 -0.74 -11.13 4.70
N LEU A 47 -1.45 -12.08 5.32
CA LEU A 47 -2.29 -13.08 4.64
C LEU A 47 -3.23 -12.53 3.55
N SER A 48 -3.74 -11.31 3.73
CA SER A 48 -4.48 -10.58 2.71
C SER A 48 -4.01 -9.13 2.64
N MET A 49 -3.67 -8.69 1.43
CA MET A 49 -3.19 -7.35 1.11
C MET A 49 -3.97 -6.77 -0.07
N ARG A 50 -4.35 -5.49 0.01
CA ARG A 50 -4.93 -4.75 -1.11
C ARG A 50 -4.32 -3.35 -1.24
N ILE A 51 -4.08 -2.88 -2.47
CA ILE A 51 -3.59 -1.53 -2.77
C ILE A 51 -4.58 -0.83 -3.70
N VAL A 52 -4.99 0.40 -3.40
CA VAL A 52 -5.92 1.17 -4.23
C VAL A 52 -5.40 2.57 -4.47
N CYS A 53 -5.64 3.12 -5.66
CA CYS A 53 -5.31 4.51 -6.00
C CYS A 53 -6.24 5.02 -7.09
N ASP A 54 -6.62 6.30 -7.06
CA ASP A 54 -7.42 6.90 -8.12
C ASP A 54 -6.54 7.01 -9.37
N PRO A 55 -6.94 6.49 -10.55
CA PRO A 55 -6.18 6.66 -11.79
C PRO A 55 -6.03 8.14 -12.20
N ALA A 56 -6.82 9.05 -11.63
CA ALA A 56 -6.70 10.49 -11.84
C ALA A 56 -5.83 11.19 -10.78
N ASP A 57 -5.21 10.47 -9.83
CA ASP A 57 -4.29 11.04 -8.85
C ASP A 57 -2.88 11.24 -9.48
N PRO A 58 -2.43 12.49 -9.71
CA PRO A 58 -1.19 12.76 -10.42
C PRO A 58 0.08 12.54 -9.58
N LEU A 59 -0.06 12.37 -8.26
CA LEU A 59 1.07 12.32 -7.33
C LEU A 59 1.35 10.89 -6.88
N TRP A 60 0.30 10.10 -6.61
CA TRP A 60 0.43 8.82 -5.92
C TRP A 60 0.34 7.59 -6.83
N LEU A 61 -0.24 7.71 -8.03
CA LEU A 61 -0.52 6.57 -8.91
C LEU A 61 0.76 5.82 -9.32
N ASP A 62 1.75 6.51 -9.87
CA ASP A 62 2.99 5.92 -10.36
C ASP A 62 3.70 5.08 -9.28
N GLY A 63 3.73 5.58 -8.04
CA GLY A 63 4.35 4.85 -6.93
C GLY A 63 3.52 3.66 -6.45
N CYS A 64 2.19 3.73 -6.55
CA CYS A 64 1.33 2.58 -6.28
C CYS A 64 1.54 1.47 -7.33
N GLU A 65 1.66 1.83 -8.61
CA GLU A 65 1.96 0.89 -9.69
C GLU A 65 3.34 0.24 -9.52
N ARG A 66 4.36 1.02 -9.14
CA ARG A 66 5.70 0.50 -8.82
C ARG A 66 5.66 -0.48 -7.65
N LEU A 67 4.93 -0.17 -6.57
CA LEU A 67 4.76 -1.09 -5.45
C LEU A 67 4.07 -2.39 -5.88
N ALA A 68 2.95 -2.31 -6.61
CA ALA A 68 2.24 -3.48 -7.11
C ALA A 68 3.13 -4.35 -8.02
N SER A 69 3.86 -3.73 -8.94
CA SER A 69 4.83 -4.41 -9.80
C SER A 69 5.92 -5.12 -8.99
N LYS A 70 6.44 -4.46 -7.94
CA LYS A 70 7.44 -5.05 -7.05
C LYS A 70 6.91 -6.26 -6.28
N LEU A 71 5.71 -6.16 -5.70
CA LEU A 71 5.05 -7.27 -5.00
C LEU A 71 4.81 -8.45 -5.95
N TYR A 72 4.33 -8.17 -7.17
CA TYR A 72 4.14 -9.17 -8.21
C TYR A 72 5.45 -9.89 -8.57
N SER A 73 6.52 -9.14 -8.86
CA SER A 73 7.83 -9.71 -9.18
C SER A 73 8.44 -10.52 -8.03
N SER A 74 8.03 -10.25 -6.79
CA SER A 74 8.44 -10.98 -5.59
C SER A 74 7.51 -12.15 -5.26
N SER A 75 6.52 -12.44 -6.12
CA SER A 75 5.48 -13.46 -5.91
C SER A 75 4.70 -13.29 -4.60
N ILE A 76 4.55 -12.05 -4.13
CA ILE A 76 3.76 -11.73 -2.94
C ILE A 76 2.30 -11.53 -3.37
N PRO A 77 1.35 -12.36 -2.90
CA PRO A 77 -0.06 -12.23 -3.24
C PRO A 77 -0.63 -10.90 -2.75
N HIS A 78 -1.30 -10.18 -3.64
CA HIS A 78 -1.97 -8.93 -3.33
C HIS A 78 -3.10 -8.67 -4.33
N GLU A 79 -4.12 -7.94 -3.89
CA GLU A 79 -5.14 -7.35 -4.75
C GLU A 79 -4.78 -5.88 -5.05
N TYR A 80 -5.23 -5.36 -6.19
CA TYR A 80 -5.12 -3.94 -6.45
C TYR A 80 -6.30 -3.39 -7.26
N ASP A 81 -6.55 -2.08 -7.14
CA ASP A 81 -7.52 -1.35 -7.97
C ASP A 81 -6.98 0.05 -8.30
N PHE A 82 -6.63 0.22 -9.57
CA PHE A 82 -6.19 1.48 -10.18
C PHE A 82 -7.15 1.93 -11.29
N THR A 83 -8.43 1.57 -11.16
CA THR A 83 -9.45 1.83 -12.19
C THR A 83 -10.64 2.60 -11.63
N THR A 84 -11.00 2.37 -10.37
CA THR A 84 -12.01 3.16 -9.67
C THR A 84 -11.52 4.59 -9.49
N THR A 85 -12.36 5.58 -9.83
CA THR A 85 -11.99 7.00 -9.82
C THR A 85 -13.07 7.87 -9.18
N THR A 86 -12.66 8.97 -8.56
CA THR A 86 -13.52 10.11 -8.21
C THR A 86 -13.09 11.38 -8.96
N GLY A 87 -12.41 11.21 -10.10
CA GLY A 87 -11.91 12.31 -10.92
C GLY A 87 -10.76 13.07 -10.26
N GLY A 88 -10.00 12.44 -9.36
CA GLY A 88 -8.91 13.08 -8.63
C GLY A 88 -9.35 13.85 -7.38
N ASP A 89 -10.64 13.84 -7.02
CA ASP A 89 -11.08 14.33 -5.72
C ASP A 89 -10.60 13.39 -4.62
N ARG A 90 -9.46 13.72 -4.01
CA ARG A 90 -8.82 12.91 -2.97
C ARG A 90 -9.73 12.65 -1.77
N ALA A 91 -10.50 13.65 -1.33
CA ALA A 91 -11.35 13.50 -0.16
C ALA A 91 -12.54 12.57 -0.44
N ALA A 92 -13.12 12.65 -1.64
CA ALA A 92 -14.14 11.70 -2.08
C ALA A 92 -13.56 10.28 -2.22
N TYR A 93 -12.37 10.17 -2.81
CA TYR A 93 -11.68 8.90 -2.99
C TYR A 93 -11.39 8.21 -1.66
N ASP A 94 -10.80 8.93 -0.70
CA ASP A 94 -10.45 8.41 0.62
C ASP A 94 -11.69 7.94 1.38
N ARG A 95 -12.80 8.70 1.33
CA ARG A 95 -14.08 8.29 1.96
C ARG A 95 -14.64 7.02 1.35
N MET A 96 -14.62 6.91 0.02
CA MET A 96 -15.09 5.73 -0.70
C MET A 96 -14.22 4.51 -0.36
N GLN A 97 -12.90 4.65 -0.45
CA GLN A 97 -11.98 3.54 -0.21
C GLN A 97 -11.87 3.16 1.26
N LEU A 98 -12.10 4.08 2.21
CA LEU A 98 -12.18 3.74 3.63
C LEU A 98 -13.30 2.73 3.90
N LYS A 99 -14.47 2.93 3.30
CA LYS A 99 -15.58 1.97 3.39
C LYS A 99 -15.17 0.61 2.81
N ASN A 100 -14.61 0.61 1.60
CA ASN A 100 -14.18 -0.62 0.92
C ASN A 100 -13.07 -1.35 1.70
N ALA A 101 -12.16 -0.62 2.33
CA ALA A 101 -11.08 -1.15 3.14
C ALA A 101 -11.61 -1.87 4.39
N ILE A 102 -12.60 -1.27 5.07
CA ILE A 102 -13.26 -1.89 6.21
C ILE A 102 -13.98 -3.17 5.77
N GLU A 103 -14.72 -3.13 4.65
CA GLU A 103 -15.40 -4.30 4.12
C GLU A 103 -14.42 -5.44 3.77
N PHE A 104 -13.30 -5.11 3.12
CA PHE A 104 -12.22 -6.07 2.86
C PHE A 104 -11.70 -6.71 4.16
N VAL A 105 -11.49 -5.90 5.20
CA VAL A 105 -11.02 -6.40 6.49
C VAL A 105 -12.05 -7.30 7.16
N VAL A 106 -13.33 -6.92 7.17
CA VAL A 106 -14.38 -7.73 7.77
C VAL A 106 -14.56 -9.06 7.06
N GLN A 107 -14.50 -9.07 5.72
CA GLN A 107 -14.70 -10.29 4.92
C GLN A 107 -13.55 -11.29 5.06
N ARG A 108 -12.31 -10.81 5.20
CA ARG A 108 -11.11 -11.67 5.23
C ARG A 108 -10.70 -12.11 6.63
N LEU A 109 -11.16 -11.42 7.67
CA LEU A 109 -10.80 -11.72 9.07
C LEU A 109 -11.12 -13.15 9.50
N PRO A 110 -12.28 -13.76 9.17
CA PRO A 110 -12.58 -15.14 9.58
C PRO A 110 -11.60 -16.17 9.02
N GLU A 111 -11.14 -15.98 7.78
CA GLU A 111 -10.14 -16.87 7.17
C GLU A 111 -8.77 -16.69 7.83
N ALA A 112 -8.37 -15.44 8.07
CA ALA A 112 -7.13 -15.16 8.77
C ALA A 112 -7.10 -15.76 10.18
N ALA A 113 -8.21 -15.69 10.92
CA ALA A 113 -8.34 -16.28 12.25
C ALA A 113 -8.16 -17.81 12.21
N ARG A 114 -8.83 -18.51 11.29
CA ARG A 114 -8.69 -19.97 11.10
C ARG A 114 -7.26 -20.38 10.80
N GLN A 115 -6.56 -19.64 9.94
CA GLN A 115 -5.16 -19.93 9.60
C GLN A 115 -4.24 -19.75 10.81
N LEU A 116 -4.49 -18.76 11.66
CA LEU A 116 -3.73 -18.57 12.90
C LEU A 116 -3.99 -19.70 13.90
N GLU A 117 -5.23 -20.18 14.06
CA GLU A 117 -5.55 -21.34 14.91
C GLU A 117 -4.77 -22.58 14.47
N ILE A 118 -4.77 -22.88 13.16
CA ILE A 118 -4.01 -24.00 12.57
C ILE A 118 -2.51 -23.87 12.86
N VAL A 119 -1.94 -22.67 12.74
CA VAL A 119 -0.51 -22.42 12.96
C VAL A 119 -0.13 -22.45 14.45
N THR A 120 -1.04 -22.07 15.34
CA THR A 120 -0.80 -21.95 16.79
C THR A 120 -1.21 -23.18 17.61
N GLY A 121 -1.98 -24.11 17.02
CA GLY A 121 -2.38 -25.36 17.66
C GLY A 121 -3.37 -25.20 18.82
N LEU A 122 -4.14 -24.10 18.82
CA LEU A 122 -5.24 -23.85 19.76
C LEU A 122 -6.54 -24.51 19.28
#